data_AF-A0A0S8DZ63-F1
#
_entry.id   AF-A0A0S8DZ63-F1
#
_cell.length_a   1.000
_cell.length_b   1.000
_cell.length_c   1.000
_cell.angle_alpha   90.00
_cell.angle_beta   90.00
_cell.angle_gamma   90.00
#
_symmetry.space_group_name_H-M   'P 1'
#
loop_
_entity.id
_entity.type
_entity.pdbx_description
1 polymer ?
#
loop_
_entity_poly.entity_id
_entity_poly.type
_entity_poly.pdbx_seq_one_letter_code
_entity_poly.pdbx_strand_id
1 'polypeptide(L)'
;MPYSFIDIERQKSWIIKAVFLFLVIFYFIVAELIWLITKLFFISESSAIKAPSIFSPIEAVVVFFIVLIIAFIHWHFSTKNMIGRILELLGAVEPDPKDSYHYVFKNVIDEVSVATGGTKIRCYVIPTSSLNAFAVSDFKGDAVIGVTEGLLGKLNRSQLEAVVGHEAAHIASGDSLLTTITCSLFGVYSALFEGVSRALRKVSRGRRAGGIVIYLLIIYIVLLITQVVNFLLNMFLSRQKEYRADAISVRLTRNPISLAEALYTISRGWRGVGQISNSLSPIFITNPDYNKLEESQGVISNALSTHPPIESRLNILLDMAHSNISVLKEGIKPKQKIPIGEGIVEIKEEPKREWLIYKDNSWQGPFHLEELFNLGLNPNSWVSKLDEQFIKRASEDEVLNNAFSNRLTGKTTEEGYICPQCRQPLGEVLYEGAPVFKCYYCEGILANRNVISRIMAREDFAFSPSIAKSAEVVLKTYAQRVRQDRLRVVYELNCPRCKSKMWRGFYSYGYPIEIDRCETCQYTWFDKDELETLQYLFEKFKSGGY
;
A
#
# COMPACT_ATOMS: atom_id res chain seq x y z
N MET A 1 28.39 -4.61 -13.43
CA MET A 1 27.75 -3.28 -13.24
C MET A 1 28.71 -2.23 -13.80
N PRO A 2 28.24 -1.11 -14.39
CA PRO A 2 29.16 -0.12 -14.98
C PRO A 2 30.00 0.64 -13.95
N TYR A 3 29.77 0.46 -12.64
CA TYR A 3 30.54 1.05 -11.55
C TYR A 3 31.04 -0.04 -10.61
N SER A 4 32.26 0.11 -10.11
CA SER A 4 32.75 -0.72 -9.00
C SER A 4 32.12 -0.26 -7.68
N PHE A 5 32.12 -1.12 -6.66
CA PHE A 5 31.67 -0.76 -5.31
C PHE A 5 32.41 0.48 -4.77
N ILE A 6 33.69 0.63 -5.11
CA ILE A 6 34.53 1.77 -4.72
C ILE A 6 34.04 3.06 -5.39
N ASP A 7 33.67 2.99 -6.67
CA ASP A 7 33.14 4.15 -7.40
C ASP A 7 31.80 4.59 -6.79
N ILE A 8 30.94 3.63 -6.43
CA ILE A 8 29.66 3.90 -5.77
C ILE A 8 29.88 4.59 -4.42
N GLU A 9 30.76 4.06 -3.55
CA GLU A 9 31.04 4.66 -2.24
C GLU A 9 31.69 6.05 -2.34
N ARG A 10 32.59 6.24 -3.29
CA ARG A 10 33.20 7.55 -3.55
C ARG A 10 32.17 8.56 -4.04
N GLN A 11 31.28 8.14 -4.94
CA GLN A 11 30.19 8.97 -5.46
C GLN A 11 29.20 9.32 -4.35
N LYS A 12 28.80 8.37 -3.50
CA LYS A 12 27.96 8.63 -2.31
C LYS A 12 28.58 9.68 -1.41
N SER A 13 29.86 9.53 -1.06
CA SER A 13 30.58 10.46 -0.18
C SER A 13 30.64 11.88 -0.76
N TRP A 14 30.84 12.01 -2.07
CA TRP A 14 30.84 13.31 -2.74
C TRP A 14 29.45 13.93 -2.80
N ILE A 15 28.42 13.14 -3.13
CA ILE A 15 27.02 13.58 -3.14
C ILE A 15 26.61 14.09 -1.75
N ILE A 16 26.95 13.37 -0.68
CA ILE A 16 26.64 13.77 0.70
C ILE A 16 27.23 15.15 1.00
N LYS A 17 28.51 15.35 0.69
CA LYS A 17 29.20 16.63 0.91
C LYS A 17 28.57 17.75 0.08
N ALA A 18 28.22 17.46 -1.18
CA ALA A 18 27.59 18.43 -2.07
C ALA A 18 26.19 18.85 -1.58
N VAL A 19 25.34 17.90 -1.16
CA VAL A 19 24.00 18.18 -0.63
C VAL A 19 24.09 18.93 0.70
N PHE A 20 25.00 18.55 1.59
CA PHE A 20 25.21 19.28 2.85
C PHE A 20 25.71 20.71 2.60
N LEU A 21 26.68 20.89 1.70
CA LEU A 21 27.18 22.21 1.32
C LEU A 21 26.05 23.06 0.72
N PHE A 22 25.25 22.47 -0.17
CA PHE A 22 24.08 23.13 -0.74
C PHE A 22 23.10 23.58 0.35
N LEU A 23 22.81 22.73 1.34
CA LEU A 23 21.93 23.08 2.47
C LEU A 23 22.46 24.28 3.26
N VAL A 24 23.78 24.31 3.56
CA VAL A 24 24.42 25.42 4.28
C VAL A 24 24.33 26.70 3.46
N ILE A 25 24.67 26.67 2.17
CA ILE A 25 24.59 27.83 1.27
C ILE A 25 23.14 28.33 1.18
N PHE A 26 22.19 27.41 1.02
CA PHE A 26 20.78 27.71 0.93
C PHE A 26 20.27 28.41 2.19
N TYR A 27 20.59 27.87 3.38
CA TYR A 27 20.25 28.50 4.65
C TYR A 27 20.91 29.85 4.86
N PHE A 28 22.15 30.01 4.41
CA PHE A 28 22.85 31.27 4.52
C PHE A 28 22.15 32.35 3.70
N ILE A 29 21.83 32.06 2.44
CA ILE A 29 21.10 32.98 1.55
C ILE A 29 19.72 33.35 2.12
N VAL A 30 18.98 32.34 2.61
CA VAL A 30 17.64 32.56 3.18
C VAL A 30 17.71 33.38 4.48
N ALA A 31 18.66 33.09 5.36
CA ALA A 31 18.83 33.80 6.63
C ALA A 31 19.24 35.26 6.40
N GLU A 32 20.17 35.52 5.48
CA GLU A 32 20.56 36.88 5.08
C GLU A 32 19.38 37.65 4.47
N LEU A 33 18.57 37.00 3.63
CA LEU A 33 17.37 37.62 3.07
C LEU A 33 16.34 37.97 4.15
N ILE A 34 16.07 37.05 5.09
CA ILE A 34 15.14 37.31 6.21
C ILE A 34 15.67 38.41 7.12
N TRP A 35 16.97 38.40 7.43
CA TRP A 35 17.65 39.41 8.24
C TRP A 35 17.56 40.80 7.60
N LEU A 36 17.87 40.89 6.30
CA LEU A 36 17.75 42.12 5.51
C LEU A 36 16.32 42.66 5.52
N ILE A 37 15.33 41.80 5.29
CA ILE A 37 13.92 42.22 5.27
C ILE A 37 13.46 42.69 6.65
N THR A 38 13.90 42.01 7.71
CA THR A 38 13.59 42.40 9.09
C THR A 38 14.18 43.78 9.41
N LYS A 39 15.43 44.05 9.01
CA LYS A 39 16.03 45.39 9.13
C LYS A 39 15.23 46.45 8.38
N LEU A 40 14.86 46.20 7.13
CA LEU A 40 14.08 47.14 6.32
C LEU A 40 12.71 47.43 6.95
N PHE A 41 12.06 46.41 7.53
CA PHE A 41 10.79 46.58 8.23
C PHE A 41 10.93 47.49 9.46
N PHE A 42 11.90 47.24 10.34
CA PHE A 42 12.09 48.07 11.53
C PHE A 42 12.58 49.49 11.21
N ILE A 43 13.41 49.66 10.16
CA ILE A 43 13.82 50.98 9.68
C ILE A 43 12.59 51.79 9.22
N SER A 44 11.62 51.15 8.57
CA SER A 44 10.40 51.83 8.09
C SER A 44 9.45 52.28 9.22
N GLU A 45 9.50 51.63 10.39
CA GLU A 45 8.69 52.02 11.57
C GLU A 45 9.39 53.04 12.48
N SER A 46 10.73 53.08 12.52
CA SER A 46 11.47 53.97 13.41
C SER A 46 11.95 55.24 12.71
N SER A 47 11.43 56.41 13.08
CA SER A 47 11.81 57.72 12.54
C SER A 47 13.13 58.30 13.06
N ALA A 48 13.88 57.57 13.90
CA ALA A 48 14.97 58.14 14.71
C ALA A 48 16.31 57.39 14.70
N ILE A 49 16.49 56.36 13.86
CA ILE A 49 17.73 55.55 13.86
C ILE A 49 18.52 55.83 12.57
N LYS A 50 19.80 56.23 12.70
CA LYS A 50 20.75 56.28 11.58
C LYS A 50 20.68 54.93 10.84
N ALA A 51 20.40 54.96 9.54
CA ALA A 51 20.28 53.76 8.72
C ALA A 51 21.49 52.84 8.98
N PRO A 52 21.32 51.69 9.68
CA PRO A 52 22.42 50.77 9.88
C PRO A 52 22.94 50.32 8.52
N SER A 53 24.24 50.02 8.42
CA SER A 53 24.80 49.49 7.18
C SER A 53 23.98 48.29 6.71
N ILE A 54 23.49 48.36 5.47
CA ILE A 54 22.65 47.32 4.86
C ILE A 54 23.36 45.96 4.93
N PHE A 55 24.70 45.97 4.79
CA PHE A 55 25.56 44.80 4.98
C PHE A 55 26.67 45.12 5.99
N SER A 56 26.78 44.32 7.06
CA SER A 56 27.87 44.34 8.02
C SER A 56 28.63 43.01 7.95
N PRO A 57 29.95 43.00 7.67
CA PRO A 57 30.72 41.75 7.60
C PRO A 57 30.68 40.94 8.90
N ILE A 58 30.64 41.62 10.06
CA ILE A 58 30.59 40.96 11.37
C ILE A 58 29.26 40.22 11.54
N GLU A 59 28.16 40.86 11.15
CA GLU A 59 26.83 40.23 11.22
C GLU A 59 26.74 39.02 10.30
N ALA A 60 27.26 39.12 9.07
CA ALA A 60 27.28 38.01 8.12
C ALA A 60 28.05 36.80 8.66
N VAL A 61 29.17 37.03 9.37
CA VAL A 61 29.92 35.96 10.05
C VAL A 61 29.09 35.33 11.17
N VAL A 62 28.41 36.13 11.99
CA VAL A 62 27.53 35.63 13.06
C VAL A 62 26.37 34.80 12.47
N VAL A 63 25.69 35.32 11.44
CA VAL A 63 24.62 34.63 10.72
C VAL A 63 25.12 33.31 10.14
N PHE A 64 26.31 33.30 9.51
CA PHE A 64 26.93 32.09 8.98
C PHE A 64 27.12 31.00 10.06
N PHE A 65 27.66 31.34 11.22
CA PHE A 65 27.85 30.35 12.30
C PHE A 65 26.52 29.85 12.88
N ILE A 66 25.52 30.73 13.05
CA ILE A 66 24.17 30.34 13.47
C ILE A 66 23.56 29.38 12.44
N VAL A 67 23.64 29.73 11.16
CA VAL A 67 23.18 28.90 10.04
C VAL A 67 23.88 27.56 10.01
N LEU A 68 25.19 27.52 10.24
CA LEU A 68 25.96 26.29 10.26
C LEU A 68 25.47 25.34 11.37
N ILE A 69 25.19 25.88 12.56
CA ILE A 69 24.63 25.11 13.68
C ILE A 69 23.23 24.60 13.31
N ILE A 70 22.36 25.46 12.76
CA ILE A 70 21.00 25.07 12.34
C ILE A 70 21.05 24.01 11.22
N ALA A 71 21.92 24.17 10.24
CA ALA A 71 22.14 23.20 9.15
C ALA A 71 22.62 21.86 9.69
N PHE A 72 23.54 21.87 10.65
CA PHE A 72 24.04 20.66 11.30
C PHE A 72 22.94 19.94 12.10
N ILE A 73 22.16 20.68 12.89
CA ILE A 73 21.02 20.15 13.62
C ILE A 73 20.00 19.57 12.65
N HIS A 74 19.61 20.33 11.62
CA HIS A 74 18.66 19.88 10.60
C HIS A 74 19.17 18.62 9.89
N TRP A 75 20.42 18.61 9.46
CA TRP A 75 21.05 17.44 8.85
C TRP A 75 21.00 16.23 9.79
N HIS A 76 21.43 16.39 11.04
CA HIS A 76 21.41 15.30 12.03
C HIS A 76 20.01 14.73 12.22
N PHE A 77 19.02 15.61 12.43
CA PHE A 77 17.64 15.18 12.63
C PHE A 77 17.03 14.60 11.37
N SER A 78 17.29 15.13 10.17
CA SER A 78 16.70 14.65 8.92
C SER A 78 17.35 13.37 8.39
N THR A 79 18.59 13.08 8.79
CA THR A 79 19.29 11.86 8.35
C THR A 79 19.17 10.70 9.34
N LYS A 80 18.91 10.97 10.61
CA LYS A 80 18.72 9.94 11.65
C LYS A 80 17.41 9.18 11.44
N ASN A 81 17.43 7.86 11.23
CA ASN A 81 16.21 7.06 11.00
C ASN A 81 15.33 7.60 9.85
N MET A 82 15.96 7.96 8.71
CA MET A 82 15.25 8.46 7.54
C MET A 82 14.25 7.42 6.97
N ILE A 83 14.69 6.17 6.85
CA ILE A 83 13.85 5.07 6.34
C ILE A 83 12.63 4.88 7.22
N GLY A 84 12.82 4.73 8.54
CA GLY A 84 11.71 4.50 9.47
C GLY A 84 10.63 5.60 9.41
N ARG A 85 11.04 6.87 9.29
CA ARG A 85 10.10 7.99 9.15
C ARG A 85 9.36 7.97 7.82
N ILE A 86 10.02 7.65 6.72
CA ILE A 86 9.35 7.51 5.43
C ILE A 86 8.35 6.37 5.47
N LEU A 87 8.73 5.21 6.01
CA LEU A 87 7.82 4.06 6.15
C LEU A 87 6.60 4.39 7.01
N GLU A 88 6.79 5.13 8.11
CA GLU A 88 5.70 5.60 8.97
C GLU A 88 4.77 6.57 8.24
N LEU A 89 5.32 7.55 7.51
CA LEU A 89 4.53 8.50 6.71
C LEU A 89 3.73 7.81 5.60
N LEU A 90 4.27 6.74 5.03
CA LEU A 90 3.60 5.94 4.01
C LEU A 90 2.60 4.94 4.60
N GLY A 91 2.59 4.72 5.91
CA GLY A 91 1.83 3.63 6.54
C GLY A 91 2.26 2.25 6.05
N ALA A 92 3.54 2.10 5.68
CA ALA A 92 4.09 0.86 5.15
C ALA A 92 4.24 -0.18 6.26
N VAL A 93 3.84 -1.42 5.98
CA VAL A 93 3.87 -2.55 6.92
C VAL A 93 4.73 -3.68 6.36
N GLU A 94 5.23 -4.55 7.23
CA GLU A 94 5.97 -5.72 6.79
C GLU A 94 5.04 -6.71 6.05
N PRO A 95 5.55 -7.40 5.01
CA PRO A 95 4.77 -8.40 4.30
C PRO A 95 4.40 -9.56 5.22
N ASP A 96 3.13 -9.95 5.15
CA ASP A 96 2.58 -11.09 5.87
C ASP A 96 2.95 -12.40 5.17
N PRO A 97 3.74 -13.31 5.78
CA PRO A 97 4.17 -14.54 5.13
C PRO A 97 3.04 -15.52 4.83
N LYS A 98 1.87 -15.36 5.48
CA LYS A 98 0.68 -16.18 5.22
C LYS A 98 -0.12 -15.68 4.02
N ASP A 99 0.10 -14.45 3.59
CA ASP A 99 -0.54 -13.88 2.42
C ASP A 99 0.21 -14.29 1.14
N SER A 100 -0.52 -14.86 0.18
CA SER A 100 0.07 -15.41 -1.05
C SER A 100 0.79 -14.35 -1.90
N TYR A 101 0.29 -13.11 -1.96
CA TYR A 101 0.91 -12.03 -2.72
C TYR A 101 2.18 -11.53 -2.05
N HIS A 102 2.13 -11.39 -0.73
CA HIS A 102 3.28 -11.01 0.08
C HIS A 102 4.38 -12.05 0.03
N TYR A 103 4.00 -13.33 0.04
CA TYR A 103 4.93 -14.43 -0.14
C TYR A 103 5.64 -14.37 -1.50
N VAL A 104 4.90 -14.16 -2.59
CA VAL A 104 5.47 -13.99 -3.94
C VAL A 104 6.38 -12.75 -4.00
N PHE A 105 5.93 -11.63 -3.43
CA PHE A 105 6.72 -10.40 -3.40
C PHE A 105 8.05 -10.59 -2.66
N LYS A 106 8.04 -11.30 -1.52
CA LYS A 106 9.25 -11.63 -0.77
C LYS A 106 10.22 -12.47 -1.61
N ASN A 107 9.71 -13.50 -2.30
CA ASN A 107 10.55 -14.33 -3.19
C ASN A 107 11.18 -13.50 -4.30
N VAL A 108 10.41 -12.61 -4.94
CA VAL A 108 10.92 -11.69 -5.97
C VAL A 108 12.02 -10.78 -5.42
N ILE A 109 11.85 -10.26 -4.21
CA ILE A 109 12.86 -9.42 -3.55
C ILE A 109 14.15 -10.23 -3.27
N ASP A 110 14.02 -11.47 -2.81
CA ASP A 110 15.16 -12.35 -2.57
C ASP A 110 15.92 -12.67 -3.88
N GLU A 111 15.20 -12.94 -4.97
CA GLU A 111 15.78 -13.19 -6.30
C GLU A 111 16.50 -11.97 -6.85
N VAL A 112 15.89 -10.78 -6.78
CA VAL A 112 16.49 -9.53 -7.26
C VAL A 112 17.67 -9.10 -6.38
N SER A 113 17.61 -9.35 -5.07
CA SER A 113 18.74 -9.17 -4.14
C SER A 113 19.95 -10.00 -4.59
N VAL A 114 19.75 -11.27 -4.96
CA VAL A 114 20.82 -12.11 -5.51
C VAL A 114 21.32 -11.56 -6.85
N ALA A 115 20.41 -11.18 -7.76
CA ALA A 115 20.77 -10.65 -9.08
C ALA A 115 21.56 -9.32 -9.00
N THR A 116 21.36 -8.54 -7.94
CA THR A 116 22.11 -7.30 -7.66
C THR A 116 23.41 -7.54 -6.87
N GLY A 117 23.90 -8.77 -6.81
CA GLY A 117 25.16 -9.10 -6.15
C GLY A 117 25.05 -9.25 -4.63
N GLY A 118 23.86 -9.60 -4.12
CA GLY A 118 23.62 -9.85 -2.70
C GLY A 118 23.33 -8.59 -1.89
N THR A 119 22.80 -7.54 -2.52
CA THR A 119 22.43 -6.31 -1.81
C THR A 119 21.28 -6.61 -0.85
N LYS A 120 21.47 -6.38 0.46
CA LYS A 120 20.43 -6.65 1.46
C LYS A 120 19.27 -5.66 1.31
N ILE A 121 18.18 -6.11 0.70
CA ILE A 121 16.97 -5.32 0.48
C ILE A 121 15.85 -5.86 1.39
N ARG A 122 15.25 -4.99 2.19
CA ARG A 122 14.02 -5.31 2.94
C ARG A 122 12.79 -4.95 2.11
N CYS A 123 11.71 -5.70 2.30
CA CYS A 123 10.45 -5.50 1.61
C CYS A 123 9.39 -4.94 2.56
N TYR A 124 8.58 -4.01 2.07
CA TYR A 124 7.43 -3.43 2.79
C TYR A 124 6.23 -3.28 1.84
N VAL A 125 5.02 -3.29 2.38
CA VAL A 125 3.78 -3.13 1.63
C VAL A 125 2.98 -1.94 2.15
N ILE A 126 2.45 -1.11 1.24
CA ILE A 126 1.54 -0.02 1.59
C ILE A 126 0.09 -0.50 1.38
N PRO A 127 -0.78 -0.46 2.41
CA PRO A 127 -2.16 -0.96 2.35
C PRO A 127 -3.10 0.00 1.61
N THR A 128 -2.83 0.23 0.32
CA THR A 128 -3.61 1.11 -0.56
C THR A 128 -3.83 0.45 -1.92
N SER A 129 -4.95 0.79 -2.57
CA SER A 129 -5.31 0.32 -3.90
C SER A 129 -4.61 1.08 -5.03
N SER A 130 -3.75 2.06 -4.71
CA SER A 130 -2.96 2.74 -5.73
C SER A 130 -1.97 1.79 -6.38
N LEU A 131 -1.51 2.10 -7.59
CA LEU A 131 -0.48 1.33 -8.30
C LEU A 131 0.83 2.08 -8.18
N ASN A 132 1.70 1.70 -7.23
CA ASN A 132 3.00 2.31 -7.09
C ASN A 132 4.02 1.39 -6.40
N ALA A 133 5.29 1.67 -6.65
CA ALA A 133 6.44 1.06 -5.99
C ALA A 133 7.45 2.15 -5.62
N PHE A 134 8.28 1.91 -4.62
CA PHE A 134 9.30 2.86 -4.18
C PHE A 134 10.56 2.15 -3.69
N ALA A 135 11.68 2.87 -3.75
CA ALA A 135 12.95 2.44 -3.17
C ALA A 135 13.56 3.54 -2.28
N VAL A 136 13.90 3.19 -1.04
CA VAL A 136 14.63 4.08 -0.13
C VAL A 136 15.89 3.42 0.41
N SER A 137 16.93 4.22 0.63
CA SER A 137 18.24 3.75 1.13
C SER A 137 18.83 4.76 2.10
N ASP A 138 19.67 4.30 3.02
CA ASP A 138 20.35 5.15 3.99
C ASP A 138 21.89 5.06 3.94
N PHE A 139 22.56 5.85 4.78
CA PHE A 139 24.02 5.89 4.88
C PHE A 139 24.64 4.64 5.48
N LYS A 140 23.86 3.80 6.16
CA LYS A 140 24.34 2.57 6.79
C LYS A 140 24.33 1.39 5.81
N GLY A 141 23.81 1.62 4.61
CA GLY A 141 23.62 0.58 3.60
C GLY A 141 22.32 -0.20 3.79
N ASP A 142 21.42 0.26 4.67
CA ASP A 142 20.06 -0.30 4.73
C ASP A 142 19.31 0.16 3.48
N ALA A 143 18.66 -0.78 2.80
CA ALA A 143 17.83 -0.51 1.64
C ALA A 143 16.46 -1.18 1.80
N VAL A 144 15.44 -0.49 1.30
CA VAL A 144 14.05 -0.93 1.33
C VAL A 144 13.44 -0.73 -0.04
N ILE A 145 12.76 -1.77 -0.55
CA ILE A 145 11.81 -1.64 -1.65
C ILE A 145 10.43 -1.87 -1.07
N GLY A 146 9.47 -1.02 -1.43
CA GLY A 146 8.08 -1.23 -1.08
C GLY A 146 7.14 -1.10 -2.27
N VAL A 147 6.01 -1.78 -2.15
CA VAL A 147 4.97 -1.83 -3.18
C VAL A 147 3.62 -1.61 -2.55
N THR A 148 2.66 -1.11 -3.31
CA THR A 148 1.28 -0.96 -2.84
C THR A 148 0.49 -2.27 -3.02
N GLU A 149 -0.51 -2.52 -2.18
CA GLU A 149 -1.42 -3.67 -2.33
C GLU A 149 -2.10 -3.70 -3.71
N GLY A 150 -2.48 -2.53 -4.22
CA GLY A 150 -3.05 -2.42 -5.56
C GLY A 150 -2.08 -2.87 -6.65
N LEU A 151 -0.79 -2.57 -6.52
CA LEU A 151 0.24 -3.02 -7.46
C LEU A 151 0.39 -4.55 -7.42
N LEU A 152 0.45 -5.13 -6.22
CA LEU A 152 0.52 -6.57 -6.04
C LEU A 152 -0.70 -7.28 -6.65
N GLY A 153 -1.90 -6.76 -6.43
CA GLY A 153 -3.13 -7.33 -7.01
C GLY A 153 -3.23 -7.24 -8.53
N LYS A 154 -2.59 -6.23 -9.15
CA LYS A 154 -2.68 -5.98 -10.60
C LYS A 154 -1.57 -6.58 -11.43
N LEU A 155 -0.34 -6.64 -10.91
CA LEU A 155 0.80 -7.17 -11.67
C LEU A 155 0.89 -8.69 -11.52
N ASN A 156 1.25 -9.36 -12.62
CA ASN A 156 1.69 -10.76 -12.53
C ASN A 156 3.13 -10.84 -11.98
N ARG A 157 3.59 -12.06 -11.67
CA ARG A 157 4.92 -12.28 -11.07
C ARG A 157 6.05 -11.67 -11.91
N SER A 158 6.06 -11.85 -13.24
CA SER A 158 7.12 -11.35 -14.12
C SER A 158 7.12 -9.81 -14.21
N GLN A 159 5.93 -9.20 -14.22
CA GLN A 159 5.76 -7.76 -14.18
C GLN A 159 6.21 -7.18 -12.83
N LEU A 160 5.86 -7.84 -11.72
CA LEU A 160 6.32 -7.46 -10.38
C LEU A 160 7.84 -7.56 -10.28
N GLU A 161 8.45 -8.65 -10.78
CA GLU A 161 9.90 -8.83 -10.84
C GLU A 161 10.58 -7.73 -11.64
N ALA A 162 10.01 -7.32 -12.78
CA ALA A 162 10.52 -6.21 -13.58
C ALA A 162 10.47 -4.87 -12.84
N VAL A 163 9.38 -4.58 -12.11
CA VAL A 163 9.27 -3.36 -11.29
C VAL A 163 10.25 -3.40 -10.12
N VAL A 164 10.34 -4.52 -9.40
CA VAL A 164 11.31 -4.68 -8.30
C VAL A 164 12.75 -4.59 -8.81
N GLY A 165 13.04 -5.14 -9.99
CA GLY A 165 14.33 -5.01 -10.66
C GLY A 165 14.68 -3.55 -11.00
N HIS A 166 13.70 -2.74 -11.37
CA HIS A 166 13.86 -1.30 -11.59
C HIS A 166 14.15 -0.56 -10.29
N GLU A 167 13.37 -0.80 -9.23
CA GLU A 167 13.62 -0.23 -7.91
C GLU A 167 14.99 -0.64 -7.33
N ALA A 168 15.38 -1.89 -7.52
CA ALA A 168 16.69 -2.39 -7.12
C ALA A 168 17.84 -1.76 -7.93
N ALA A 169 17.60 -1.38 -9.19
CA ALA A 169 18.58 -0.66 -9.98
C ALA A 169 18.91 0.72 -9.40
N HIS A 170 17.92 1.41 -8.82
CA HIS A 170 18.11 2.67 -8.11
C HIS A 170 18.92 2.50 -6.82
N ILE A 171 18.71 1.41 -6.09
CA ILE A 171 19.50 1.07 -4.90
C ILE A 171 20.94 0.76 -5.31
N ALA A 172 21.14 -0.14 -6.27
CA ALA A 172 22.46 -0.56 -6.74
C ALA A 172 23.26 0.58 -7.37
N SER A 173 22.59 1.56 -7.99
CA SER A 173 23.25 2.75 -8.56
C SER A 173 23.48 3.87 -7.52
N GLY A 174 22.95 3.75 -6.30
CA GLY A 174 23.04 4.77 -5.24
C GLY A 174 22.09 5.96 -5.42
N ASP A 175 21.19 5.89 -6.41
CA ASP A 175 20.22 6.95 -6.68
C ASP A 175 19.16 7.05 -5.59
N SER A 176 18.71 5.90 -5.08
CA SER A 176 17.74 5.82 -3.98
C SER A 176 18.22 6.56 -2.73
N LEU A 177 19.53 6.51 -2.42
CA LEU A 177 20.10 7.23 -1.27
C LEU A 177 19.95 8.75 -1.43
N LEU A 178 20.33 9.29 -2.60
CA LEU A 178 20.21 10.73 -2.87
C LEU A 178 18.75 11.19 -2.79
N THR A 179 17.83 10.43 -3.38
CA THR A 179 16.40 10.74 -3.34
C THR A 179 15.88 10.69 -1.90
N THR A 180 16.24 9.68 -1.12
CA THR A 180 15.82 9.53 0.29
C THR A 180 16.29 10.71 1.15
N ILE A 181 17.54 11.15 0.99
CA ILE A 181 18.10 12.30 1.71
C ILE A 181 17.34 13.57 1.32
N THR A 182 17.13 13.77 0.01
CA THR A 182 16.43 14.94 -0.53
C THR A 182 15.01 15.01 0.03
N CYS A 183 14.25 13.92 -0.05
CA CYS A 183 12.90 13.83 0.52
C CYS A 183 12.89 14.09 2.03
N SER A 184 13.85 13.55 2.78
CA SER A 184 13.92 13.73 4.23
C SER A 184 14.28 15.16 4.64
N LEU A 185 15.21 15.80 3.92
CA LEU A 185 15.57 17.20 4.14
C LEU A 185 14.42 18.14 3.75
N PHE A 186 13.81 17.91 2.59
CA PHE A 186 12.79 18.81 2.07
C PHE A 186 11.41 18.61 2.72
N GLY A 187 11.13 17.43 3.29
CA GLY A 187 9.88 17.14 3.98
C GLY A 187 9.59 18.07 5.17
N VAL A 188 10.62 18.53 5.88
CA VAL A 188 10.48 19.51 6.98
C VAL A 188 9.94 20.85 6.45
N TYR A 189 10.38 21.29 5.27
CA TYR A 189 9.90 22.55 4.70
C TYR A 189 8.47 22.45 4.20
N SER A 190 8.03 21.30 3.70
CA SER A 190 6.62 21.09 3.36
C SER A 190 5.73 21.28 4.59
N ALA A 191 6.10 20.69 5.73
CA ALA A 191 5.38 20.86 6.99
C ALA A 191 5.38 22.32 7.48
N LEU A 192 6.53 23.01 7.38
CA LEU A 192 6.64 24.44 7.72
C LEU A 192 5.78 25.32 6.80
N PHE A 193 5.81 25.07 5.49
CA PHE A 193 5.03 25.79 4.50
C PHE A 193 3.53 25.65 4.77
N GLU A 194 3.05 24.45 5.06
CA GLU A 194 1.66 24.25 5.46
C GLU A 194 1.32 24.97 6.77
N GLY A 195 2.23 24.93 7.76
CA GLY A 195 2.08 25.63 9.03
C GLY A 195 1.91 27.14 8.85
N VAL A 196 2.80 27.76 8.07
CA VAL A 196 2.76 29.18 7.72
C VAL A 196 1.52 29.50 6.90
N SER A 197 1.14 28.64 5.95
CA SER A 197 -0.09 28.78 5.17
C SER A 197 -1.35 28.79 6.06
N ARG A 198 -1.42 27.88 7.04
CA ARG A 198 -2.50 27.85 8.04
C ARG A 198 -2.49 29.10 8.91
N ALA A 199 -1.33 29.54 9.36
CA ALA A 199 -1.18 30.75 10.17
C ALA A 199 -1.63 32.00 9.40
N LEU A 200 -1.20 32.16 8.14
CA LEU A 200 -1.63 33.23 7.24
C LEU A 200 -3.15 33.27 7.08
N ARG A 201 -3.80 32.13 6.81
CA ARG A 201 -5.28 32.04 6.71
C ARG A 201 -6.01 32.42 8.00
N LYS A 202 -5.40 32.16 9.15
CA LYS A 202 -5.97 32.49 10.47
C LYS A 202 -5.82 33.98 10.77
N VAL A 203 -4.65 34.56 10.48
CA VAL A 203 -4.33 35.96 10.76
C VAL A 203 -5.02 36.90 9.76
N SER A 204 -5.17 36.51 8.49
CA SER A 204 -5.87 37.31 7.46
C SER A 204 -7.36 37.53 7.74
N ARG A 205 -7.96 36.72 8.64
CA ARG A 205 -9.34 36.88 9.12
C ARG A 205 -9.49 37.90 10.27
N GLY A 206 -8.38 38.39 10.84
CA GLY A 206 -8.38 39.38 11.93
C GLY A 206 -8.20 40.83 11.43
N ARG A 207 -9.03 41.77 11.90
CA ARG A 207 -9.04 43.19 11.47
C ARG A 207 -7.85 44.06 11.94
N ARG A 208 -6.87 43.54 12.70
CA ARG A 208 -5.80 44.35 13.34
C ARG A 208 -4.37 43.77 13.26
N ALA A 209 -4.01 43.10 12.16
CA ALA A 209 -2.71 42.40 12.07
C ALA A 209 -1.88 42.71 10.81
N GLY A 210 -1.97 43.94 10.27
CA GLY A 210 -1.31 44.30 8.99
C GLY A 210 0.19 43.96 8.91
N GLY A 211 0.99 44.35 9.90
CA GLY A 211 2.44 44.07 9.92
C GLY A 211 2.78 42.58 10.03
N ILE A 212 2.03 41.82 10.85
CA ILE A 212 2.22 40.36 11.01
C ILE A 212 1.84 39.62 9.72
N VAL A 213 0.80 40.07 9.02
CA VAL A 213 0.42 39.49 7.72
C VAL A 213 1.52 39.68 6.69
N ILE A 214 2.12 40.88 6.61
CA ILE A 214 3.21 41.16 5.67
C ILE A 214 4.44 40.28 5.99
N TYR A 215 4.82 40.17 7.26
CA TYR A 215 5.93 39.33 7.69
C TYR A 215 5.71 37.84 7.36
N LEU A 216 4.52 37.31 7.65
CA LEU A 216 4.17 35.93 7.30
C LEU A 216 4.11 35.71 5.78
N LEU A 217 3.69 36.70 5.00
CA LEU A 217 3.65 36.64 3.53
C LEU A 217 5.08 36.53 2.96
N ILE A 218 6.02 37.30 3.52
CA ILE A 218 7.44 37.22 3.14
C ILE A 218 7.99 35.82 3.41
N ILE A 219 7.76 35.26 4.61
CA ILE A 219 8.19 33.89 4.95
C ILE A 219 7.57 32.87 3.99
N TYR A 220 6.29 33.05 3.66
CA TYR A 220 5.60 32.19 2.70
C TYR A 220 6.24 32.24 1.31
N ILE A 221 6.60 33.42 0.81
CA ILE A 221 7.29 33.59 -0.48
C ILE A 221 8.66 32.90 -0.45
N VAL A 222 9.42 33.05 0.64
CA VAL A 222 10.72 32.37 0.80
C VAL A 222 10.55 30.86 0.76
N LEU A 223 9.59 30.30 1.49
CA LEU A 223 9.31 28.87 1.49
C LEU A 223 8.81 28.37 0.12
N LEU A 224 8.05 29.19 -0.60
CA LEU A 224 7.62 28.90 -1.98
C LEU A 224 8.83 28.80 -2.92
N ILE A 225 9.79 29.72 -2.82
CA ILE A 225 11.04 29.66 -3.60
C ILE A 225 11.79 28.36 -3.30
N THR A 226 11.87 27.94 -2.03
CA THR A 226 12.47 26.65 -1.65
C THR A 226 11.82 25.47 -2.38
N GLN A 227 10.48 25.44 -2.47
CA GLN A 227 9.76 24.38 -3.17
C GLN A 227 10.07 24.37 -4.67
N VAL A 228 10.15 25.55 -5.29
CA VAL A 228 10.53 25.68 -6.70
C VAL A 228 11.96 25.18 -6.94
N VAL A 229 12.91 25.54 -6.06
CA VAL A 229 14.30 25.06 -6.17
C VAL A 229 14.38 23.54 -6.01
N ASN A 230 13.69 22.97 -5.02
CA ASN A 230 13.62 21.51 -4.83
C ASN A 230 13.03 20.82 -6.06
N PHE A 231 11.95 21.37 -6.62
CA PHE A 231 11.33 20.85 -7.84
C PHE A 231 12.32 20.83 -9.02
N LEU A 232 13.04 21.92 -9.26
CA LEU A 232 14.03 22.02 -10.33
C LEU A 232 15.19 21.02 -10.15
N LEU A 233 15.65 20.83 -8.91
CA LEU A 233 16.70 19.85 -8.59
C LEU A 233 16.24 18.42 -8.90
N ASN A 234 15.04 18.04 -8.47
CA ASN A 234 14.50 16.71 -8.73
C ASN A 234 14.30 16.45 -10.24
N MET A 235 13.81 17.46 -10.95
CA MET A 235 13.56 17.43 -12.39
C MET A 235 14.85 17.21 -13.21
N PHE A 236 15.95 17.88 -12.85
CA PHE A 236 17.23 17.73 -13.56
C PHE A 236 17.92 16.39 -13.27
N LEU A 237 17.74 15.85 -12.06
CA LEU A 237 18.39 14.61 -11.64
C LEU A 237 17.68 13.35 -12.15
N SER A 238 16.38 13.41 -12.47
CA SER A 238 15.54 12.21 -12.66
C SER A 238 15.74 11.47 -14.00
N ARG A 239 15.74 12.16 -15.15
CA ARG A 239 15.48 11.47 -16.44
C ARG A 239 16.53 10.43 -16.85
N GLN A 240 17.82 10.75 -16.75
CA GLN A 240 18.86 9.80 -17.13
C GLN A 240 18.91 8.58 -16.19
N LYS A 241 18.47 8.76 -14.94
CA LYS A 241 18.42 7.68 -13.94
C LYS A 241 17.34 6.67 -14.29
N GLU A 242 16.16 7.14 -14.70
CA GLU A 242 15.04 6.26 -15.08
C GLU A 242 15.38 5.38 -16.28
N TYR A 243 15.94 5.94 -17.36
CA TYR A 243 16.35 5.13 -18.52
C TYR A 243 17.45 4.11 -18.18
N ARG A 244 18.38 4.51 -17.31
CA ARG A 244 19.42 3.60 -16.81
C ARG A 244 18.83 2.51 -15.93
N ALA A 245 17.89 2.84 -15.04
CA ALA A 245 17.22 1.90 -14.17
C ALA A 245 16.39 0.89 -14.99
N ASP A 246 15.69 1.34 -16.03
CA ASP A 246 15.00 0.47 -16.99
C ASP A 246 15.97 -0.52 -17.65
N ALA A 247 17.07 -0.03 -18.22
CA ALA A 247 18.06 -0.89 -18.86
C ALA A 247 18.71 -1.89 -17.89
N ILE A 248 18.92 -1.50 -16.63
CA ILE A 248 19.43 -2.40 -15.59
C ILE A 248 18.38 -3.42 -15.19
N SER A 249 17.11 -3.01 -15.01
CA SER A 249 16.01 -3.94 -14.73
C SER A 249 15.91 -5.01 -15.80
N VAL A 250 15.91 -4.61 -17.08
CA VAL A 250 15.91 -5.55 -18.22
C VAL A 250 17.12 -6.47 -18.20
N ARG A 251 18.29 -5.98 -17.79
CA ARG A 251 19.49 -6.82 -17.64
C ARG A 251 19.35 -7.84 -16.50
N LEU A 252 18.72 -7.45 -15.39
CA LEU A 252 18.50 -8.29 -14.21
C LEU A 252 17.44 -9.37 -14.50
N THR A 253 16.30 -8.97 -15.07
CA THR A 253 15.11 -9.83 -15.25
C THR A 253 15.04 -10.49 -16.63
N ARG A 254 15.83 -10.02 -17.59
CA ARG A 254 15.83 -10.47 -18.99
C ARG A 254 14.50 -10.31 -19.71
N ASN A 255 13.61 -9.44 -19.21
CA ASN A 255 12.27 -9.31 -19.73
C ASN A 255 11.85 -7.83 -19.92
N PRO A 256 12.18 -7.21 -21.06
CA PRO A 256 11.78 -5.83 -21.36
C PRO A 256 10.27 -5.67 -21.54
N ILE A 257 9.59 -6.70 -22.04
CA ILE A 257 8.13 -6.67 -22.28
C ILE A 257 7.38 -6.57 -20.96
N SER A 258 7.76 -7.36 -19.94
CA SER A 258 7.08 -7.30 -18.64
C SER A 258 7.26 -5.96 -17.93
N LEU A 259 8.41 -5.29 -18.08
CA LEU A 259 8.57 -3.93 -17.57
C LEU A 259 7.65 -2.95 -18.31
N ALA A 260 7.57 -3.06 -19.64
CA ALA A 260 6.71 -2.21 -20.46
C ALA A 260 5.23 -2.41 -20.10
N GLU A 261 4.78 -3.66 -19.95
CA GLU A 261 3.41 -3.99 -19.52
C GLU A 261 3.09 -3.44 -18.13
N ALA A 262 4.04 -3.56 -17.19
CA ALA A 262 3.89 -3.02 -15.84
C ALA A 262 3.75 -1.49 -15.86
N LEU A 263 4.66 -0.79 -16.56
CA LEU A 263 4.61 0.67 -16.70
C LEU A 263 3.32 1.14 -17.37
N TYR A 264 2.87 0.43 -18.42
CA TYR A 264 1.59 0.73 -19.07
C TYR A 264 0.41 0.56 -18.09
N THR A 265 0.42 -0.52 -17.29
CA THR A 265 -0.62 -0.79 -16.29
C THR A 265 -0.64 0.28 -15.19
N ILE A 266 0.53 0.63 -14.64
CA ILE A 266 0.69 1.70 -13.63
C ILE A 266 0.24 3.04 -14.20
N SER A 267 0.54 3.32 -15.47
CA SER A 267 0.23 4.62 -16.09
C SER A 267 -1.28 4.89 -16.14
N ARG A 268 -2.09 3.84 -16.28
CA ARG A 268 -3.56 3.93 -16.40
C ARG A 268 -4.28 3.69 -15.08
N GLY A 269 -3.56 3.24 -14.05
CA GLY A 269 -4.11 3.04 -12.72
C GLY A 269 -4.17 4.33 -11.91
N TRP A 270 -4.94 4.28 -10.83
CA TRP A 270 -4.90 5.34 -9.83
C TRP A 270 -3.59 5.28 -9.03
N ARG A 271 -2.88 6.40 -8.90
CA ARG A 271 -1.52 6.46 -8.32
C ARG A 271 -1.46 6.94 -6.87
N GLY A 272 -2.62 7.16 -6.23
CA GLY A 272 -2.69 7.58 -4.83
C GLY A 272 -2.74 9.10 -4.63
N VAL A 273 -3.28 9.85 -5.61
CA VAL A 273 -3.43 11.32 -5.56
C VAL A 273 -3.99 11.75 -4.20
N GLY A 274 -3.30 12.67 -3.52
CA GLY A 274 -3.73 13.25 -2.24
C GLY A 274 -3.58 12.35 -1.01
N GLN A 275 -3.05 11.12 -1.14
CA GLN A 275 -2.72 10.25 0.01
C GLN A 275 -1.26 10.39 0.45
N ILE A 276 -0.38 10.81 -0.45
CA ILE A 276 1.06 10.87 -0.24
C ILE A 276 1.48 12.34 -0.32
N SER A 277 2.32 12.79 0.61
CA SER A 277 2.86 14.15 0.57
C SER A 277 3.71 14.37 -0.69
N ASN A 278 3.60 15.54 -1.32
CA ASN A 278 4.37 15.89 -2.53
C ASN A 278 5.89 15.79 -2.33
N SER A 279 6.38 15.91 -1.09
CA SER A 279 7.80 15.71 -0.76
C SER A 279 8.29 14.27 -0.94
N LEU A 280 7.39 13.29 -0.94
CA LEU A 280 7.69 11.87 -1.11
C LEU A 280 7.42 11.39 -2.55
N SER A 281 6.82 12.19 -3.42
CA SER A 281 6.63 11.80 -4.83
C SER A 281 7.89 11.28 -5.54
N PRO A 282 9.11 11.86 -5.31
CA PRO A 282 10.31 11.44 -6.03
C PRO A 282 10.81 10.02 -5.73
N ILE A 283 10.39 9.39 -4.62
CA ILE A 283 10.82 8.01 -4.29
C ILE A 283 9.98 6.95 -5.03
N PHE A 284 8.87 7.35 -5.65
CA PHE A 284 7.95 6.44 -6.32
C PHE A 284 8.29 6.29 -7.82
N ILE A 285 8.03 5.11 -8.39
CA ILE A 285 8.22 4.84 -9.83
C ILE A 285 7.38 5.78 -10.70
N THR A 286 6.22 6.20 -10.20
CA THR A 286 5.38 7.21 -10.84
C THR A 286 4.89 8.22 -9.82
N ASN A 287 4.78 9.48 -10.25
CA ASN A 287 4.28 10.55 -9.41
C ASN A 287 2.85 10.21 -8.90
N PRO A 288 2.63 10.19 -7.57
CA PRO A 288 1.30 9.97 -7.00
C PRO A 288 0.28 11.03 -7.42
N ASP A 289 0.72 12.26 -7.64
CA ASP A 289 -0.13 13.36 -8.12
C ASP A 289 -0.25 13.30 -9.64
N TYR A 290 -1.46 13.02 -10.12
CA TYR A 290 -1.73 13.00 -11.55
C TYR A 290 -1.83 14.43 -12.07
N ASN A 291 -0.81 14.88 -12.81
CA ASN A 291 -0.83 16.15 -13.52
C ASN A 291 -0.87 15.90 -15.03
N LYS A 292 -1.96 16.29 -15.70
CA LYS A 292 -2.11 16.19 -17.18
C LYS A 292 -0.94 16.83 -17.95
N LEU A 293 -0.26 17.81 -17.33
CA LEU A 293 0.92 18.47 -17.90
C LEU A 293 2.15 17.56 -17.92
N GLU A 294 2.33 16.67 -16.95
CA GLU A 294 3.46 15.72 -16.87
C GLU A 294 3.35 14.58 -17.90
N GLU A 295 2.13 14.27 -18.36
CA GLU A 295 1.89 13.24 -19.39
C GLU A 295 1.85 13.80 -20.82
N SER A 296 1.94 15.12 -20.98
CA SER A 296 1.88 15.75 -22.30
C SER A 296 3.23 15.74 -23.01
N GLN A 297 3.25 15.43 -24.30
CA GLN A 297 4.45 15.53 -25.12
C GLN A 297 4.67 16.98 -25.58
N GLY A 298 5.82 17.55 -25.24
CA GLY A 298 6.19 18.92 -25.59
C GLY A 298 7.52 19.33 -24.96
N VAL A 299 8.24 20.28 -25.53
CA VAL A 299 9.56 20.70 -25.01
C VAL A 299 9.46 21.25 -23.57
N ILE A 300 8.37 21.97 -23.27
CA ILE A 300 8.10 22.60 -21.97
C ILE A 300 7.56 21.59 -20.96
N SER A 301 6.68 20.69 -21.37
CA SER A 301 6.15 19.63 -20.51
C SER A 301 7.21 18.57 -20.20
N ASN A 302 8.01 18.20 -21.21
CA ASN A 302 9.20 17.38 -21.01
C ASN A 302 10.11 18.08 -20.03
N ALA A 303 10.40 19.39 -20.22
CA ALA A 303 11.24 20.18 -19.32
C ALA A 303 10.78 20.08 -17.86
N LEU A 304 9.48 20.23 -17.57
CA LEU A 304 8.90 20.33 -16.23
C LEU A 304 8.49 18.99 -15.58
N SER A 305 8.65 17.85 -16.24
CA SER A 305 8.21 16.57 -15.66
C SER A 305 9.25 15.99 -14.68
N THR A 306 8.77 15.58 -13.49
CA THR A 306 9.60 14.93 -12.46
C THR A 306 10.05 13.52 -12.82
N HIS A 307 9.36 12.87 -13.77
CA HIS A 307 9.75 11.63 -14.43
C HIS A 307 9.69 11.83 -15.95
N PRO A 308 10.51 11.14 -16.75
CA PRO A 308 10.35 11.19 -18.20
C PRO A 308 8.98 10.62 -18.61
N PRO A 309 8.39 11.09 -19.72
CA PRO A 309 7.10 10.60 -20.18
C PRO A 309 7.11 9.07 -20.31
N ILE A 310 6.09 8.42 -19.75
CA ILE A 310 6.00 6.94 -19.74
C ILE A 310 6.05 6.38 -21.17
N GLU A 311 5.49 7.08 -22.14
CA GLU A 311 5.55 6.70 -23.56
C GLU A 311 6.97 6.63 -24.12
N SER A 312 7.86 7.52 -23.70
CA SER A 312 9.28 7.47 -24.12
C SER A 312 9.98 6.24 -23.56
N ARG A 313 9.70 5.89 -22.29
CA ARG A 313 10.22 4.66 -21.67
C ARG A 313 9.65 3.41 -22.34
N LEU A 314 8.35 3.39 -22.60
CA LEU A 314 7.66 2.30 -23.32
C LEU A 314 8.29 2.05 -24.69
N ASN A 315 8.55 3.10 -25.47
CA ASN A 315 9.14 2.97 -26.80
C ASN A 315 10.54 2.33 -26.74
N ILE A 316 11.38 2.74 -25.78
CA ILE A 316 12.72 2.14 -25.60
C ILE A 316 12.63 0.66 -25.23
N LEU A 317 11.74 0.31 -24.30
CA LEU A 317 11.55 -1.09 -23.87
C LEU A 317 10.98 -1.97 -24.98
N LEU A 318 10.05 -1.44 -25.77
CA LEU A 318 9.49 -2.12 -26.94
C LEU A 318 10.53 -2.31 -28.04
N ASP A 319 11.39 -1.31 -28.28
CA ASP A 319 12.49 -1.41 -29.24
C ASP A 319 13.51 -2.48 -28.81
N MET A 320 13.88 -2.53 -27.52
CA MET A 320 14.71 -3.60 -26.95
C MET A 320 14.09 -5.00 -27.15
N ALA A 321 12.76 -5.08 -27.18
CA ALA A 321 12.02 -6.32 -27.38
C ALA A 321 11.70 -6.61 -28.86
N HIS A 322 12.05 -5.71 -29.79
CA HIS A 322 11.57 -5.71 -31.18
C HIS A 322 10.05 -5.89 -31.30
N SER A 323 9.31 -5.21 -30.42
CA SER A 323 7.85 -5.31 -30.29
C SER A 323 7.17 -3.96 -30.53
N ASN A 324 5.83 -3.97 -30.59
CA ASN A 324 5.02 -2.78 -30.81
C ASN A 324 3.93 -2.64 -29.74
N ILE A 325 3.35 -1.44 -29.63
CA ILE A 325 2.33 -1.14 -28.62
C ILE A 325 1.06 -1.98 -28.76
N SER A 326 0.72 -2.44 -29.97
CA SER A 326 -0.41 -3.35 -30.22
C SER A 326 -0.21 -4.70 -29.52
N VAL A 327 0.97 -5.30 -29.72
CA VAL A 327 1.35 -6.58 -29.10
C VAL A 327 1.37 -6.46 -27.58
N LEU A 328 1.87 -5.34 -27.05
CA LEU A 328 1.85 -5.07 -25.61
C LEU A 328 0.41 -5.04 -25.07
N LYS A 329 -0.53 -4.38 -25.77
CA LYS A 329 -1.93 -4.34 -25.36
C LYS A 329 -2.60 -5.72 -25.40
N GLU A 330 -2.22 -6.57 -26.35
CA GLU A 330 -2.70 -7.96 -26.43
C GLU A 330 -2.14 -8.84 -25.30
N GLY A 331 -0.90 -8.57 -24.86
CA GLY A 331 -0.25 -9.23 -23.72
C GLY A 331 -0.87 -8.89 -22.37
N ILE A 332 -1.37 -7.66 -22.21
CA ILE A 332 -2.11 -7.21 -21.02
C ILE A 332 -3.53 -7.77 -21.05
N LYS A 333 -3.66 -9.05 -20.70
CA LYS A 333 -4.96 -9.68 -20.50
C LYS A 333 -5.49 -9.33 -19.11
N PRO A 334 -6.78 -8.94 -18.98
CA PRO A 334 -7.38 -8.82 -17.66
C PRO A 334 -7.28 -10.19 -16.97
N LYS A 335 -6.89 -10.16 -15.69
CA LYS A 335 -6.78 -11.36 -14.88
C LYS A 335 -8.12 -12.10 -14.92
N GLN A 336 -8.11 -13.36 -15.36
CA GLN A 336 -9.34 -14.13 -15.43
C GLN A 336 -9.80 -14.42 -14.00
N LYS A 337 -10.98 -13.90 -13.64
CA LYS A 337 -11.54 -14.09 -12.30
C LYS A 337 -11.98 -15.54 -12.12
N ILE A 338 -11.62 -16.12 -10.99
CA ILE A 338 -11.95 -17.49 -10.61
C ILE A 338 -13.33 -17.49 -9.94
N PRO A 339 -14.31 -18.30 -10.36
CA PRO A 339 -15.59 -18.41 -9.66
C PRO A 339 -15.39 -18.78 -8.19
N ILE A 340 -16.08 -18.06 -7.29
CA ILE A 340 -16.07 -18.40 -5.85
C ILE A 340 -16.65 -19.81 -5.69
N GLY A 341 -15.82 -20.77 -5.28
CA GLY A 341 -16.14 -22.19 -5.18
C GLY A 341 -15.18 -23.10 -5.96
N GLU A 342 -14.65 -22.64 -7.10
CA GLU A 342 -13.67 -23.40 -7.91
C GLU A 342 -12.20 -23.16 -7.47
N GLY A 343 -11.97 -22.18 -6.59
CA GLY A 343 -10.65 -21.81 -6.05
C GLY A 343 -10.24 -22.55 -4.77
N ILE A 344 -11.13 -23.38 -4.21
CA ILE A 344 -10.68 -24.48 -3.35
C ILE A 344 -10.16 -25.52 -4.33
N VAL A 345 -8.94 -25.99 -4.16
CA VAL A 345 -8.43 -27.12 -4.96
C VAL A 345 -9.40 -28.29 -4.77
N GLU A 346 -10.36 -28.42 -5.70
CA GLU A 346 -11.16 -29.61 -5.86
C GLU A 346 -10.19 -30.68 -6.33
N ILE A 347 -9.82 -31.57 -5.42
CA ILE A 347 -9.51 -32.94 -5.81
C ILE A 347 -10.79 -33.44 -6.47
N LYS A 348 -10.87 -33.34 -7.80
CA LYS A 348 -11.93 -33.96 -8.61
C LYS A 348 -11.80 -35.48 -8.53
N GLU A 349 -12.28 -36.01 -7.43
CA GLU A 349 -12.91 -37.32 -7.41
C GLU A 349 -14.34 -37.06 -6.94
N GLU A 350 -15.35 -37.46 -7.72
CA GLU A 350 -16.72 -37.51 -7.21
C GLU A 350 -16.69 -38.28 -5.89
N PRO A 351 -17.18 -37.72 -4.77
CA PRO A 351 -17.04 -38.36 -3.48
C PRO A 351 -17.80 -39.69 -3.51
N LYS A 352 -17.06 -40.80 -3.41
CA LYS A 352 -17.64 -42.15 -3.42
C LYS A 352 -18.68 -42.27 -2.32
N ARG A 353 -19.90 -42.62 -2.71
CA ARG A 353 -21.01 -42.94 -1.80
C ARG A 353 -20.83 -44.35 -1.29
N GLU A 354 -20.06 -44.48 -0.22
CA GLU A 354 -19.67 -45.79 0.33
C GLU A 354 -20.27 -46.05 1.72
N TRP A 355 -20.97 -45.08 2.33
CA TRP A 355 -21.34 -45.14 3.74
C TRP A 355 -22.83 -45.39 3.99
N LEU A 356 -23.11 -46.25 4.96
CA LEU A 356 -24.44 -46.51 5.51
C LEU A 356 -24.47 -46.06 6.97
N ILE A 357 -25.57 -45.46 7.39
CA ILE A 357 -25.82 -45.07 8.78
C ILE A 357 -27.08 -45.76 9.31
N TYR A 358 -27.03 -46.26 10.54
CA TYR A 358 -28.20 -46.83 11.20
C TYR A 358 -28.98 -45.73 11.92
N LYS A 359 -30.20 -45.46 11.45
CA LYS A 359 -31.07 -44.42 12.02
C LYS A 359 -32.53 -44.83 11.86
N ASP A 360 -33.36 -44.50 12.85
CA ASP A 360 -34.81 -44.81 12.84
C ASP A 360 -35.09 -46.30 12.57
N ASN A 361 -34.33 -47.17 13.23
CA ASN A 361 -34.45 -48.63 13.14
C ASN A 361 -34.22 -49.23 11.73
N SER A 362 -33.56 -48.49 10.84
CA SER A 362 -33.22 -48.95 9.49
C SER A 362 -31.82 -48.46 9.07
N TRP A 363 -31.17 -49.21 8.18
CA TRP A 363 -29.94 -48.77 7.53
C TRP A 363 -30.31 -47.86 6.36
N GLN A 364 -29.74 -46.65 6.34
CA GLN A 364 -29.96 -45.65 5.29
C GLN A 364 -28.66 -45.39 4.54
N GLY A 365 -28.75 -45.24 3.21
CA GLY A 365 -27.63 -44.91 2.32
C GLY A 365 -27.75 -45.62 0.96
N PRO A 366 -26.71 -45.58 0.12
CA PRO A 366 -25.36 -45.10 0.43
C PRO A 366 -25.21 -43.58 0.35
N PHE A 367 -24.50 -43.02 1.31
CA PHE A 367 -24.20 -41.61 1.44
C PHE A 367 -22.71 -41.34 1.27
N HIS A 368 -22.38 -40.12 0.90
CA HIS A 368 -21.02 -39.60 1.06
C HIS A 368 -20.84 -38.95 2.44
N LEU A 369 -19.60 -38.65 2.80
CA LEU A 369 -19.23 -38.19 4.14
C LEU A 369 -20.05 -36.97 4.62
N GLU A 370 -20.29 -35.97 3.76
CA GLU A 370 -21.02 -34.75 4.11
C GLU A 370 -22.53 -34.99 4.32
N GLU A 371 -23.15 -35.82 3.49
CA GLU A 371 -24.54 -36.27 3.64
C GLU A 371 -24.78 -36.93 5.01
N LEU A 372 -23.84 -37.78 5.47
CA LEU A 372 -23.95 -38.42 6.80
C LEU A 372 -24.02 -37.39 7.92
N PHE A 373 -23.19 -36.36 7.85
CA PHE A 373 -23.18 -35.31 8.85
C PHE A 373 -24.46 -34.48 8.84
N ASN A 374 -25.03 -34.20 7.67
CA ASN A 374 -26.32 -33.51 7.56
C ASN A 374 -27.48 -34.35 8.14
N LEU A 375 -27.34 -35.68 8.11
CA LEU A 375 -28.27 -36.62 8.75
C LEU A 375 -28.07 -36.73 10.27
N GLY A 376 -27.13 -35.99 10.87
CA GLY A 376 -26.91 -35.96 12.31
C GLY A 376 -25.97 -37.06 12.82
N LEU A 377 -25.01 -37.50 11.99
CA LEU A 377 -23.95 -38.42 12.40
C LEU A 377 -23.19 -37.88 13.63
N ASN A 378 -23.08 -38.72 14.66
CA ASN A 378 -22.33 -38.44 15.88
C ASN A 378 -21.36 -39.59 16.20
N PRO A 379 -20.38 -39.41 17.11
CA PRO A 379 -19.36 -40.45 17.39
C PRO A 379 -19.94 -41.81 17.82
N ASN A 380 -21.15 -41.84 18.39
CA ASN A 380 -21.83 -43.06 18.81
C ASN A 380 -22.78 -43.64 17.75
N SER A 381 -22.93 -43.00 16.60
CA SER A 381 -23.73 -43.53 15.49
C SER A 381 -23.12 -44.82 14.95
N TRP A 382 -23.96 -45.80 14.65
CA TRP A 382 -23.54 -47.04 13.99
C TRP A 382 -23.45 -46.81 12.48
N VAL A 383 -22.33 -47.22 11.90
CA VAL A 383 -22.00 -47.02 10.49
C VAL A 383 -21.41 -48.29 9.87
N SER A 384 -21.55 -48.42 8.56
CA SER A 384 -20.96 -49.51 7.77
C SER A 384 -20.52 -48.98 6.41
N LYS A 385 -19.44 -49.53 5.84
CA LYS A 385 -19.10 -49.33 4.43
C LYS A 385 -19.82 -50.35 3.55
N LEU A 386 -20.10 -49.99 2.29
CA LEU A 386 -20.75 -50.84 1.29
C LEU A 386 -20.00 -52.15 1.02
N ASP A 387 -18.66 -52.09 1.04
CA ASP A 387 -17.79 -53.22 0.70
C ASP A 387 -17.24 -53.95 1.96
N GLU A 388 -17.56 -53.49 3.16
CA GLU A 388 -17.11 -54.09 4.43
C GLU A 388 -18.32 -54.63 5.22
N GLN A 389 -18.27 -55.89 5.65
CA GLN A 389 -19.30 -56.51 6.51
C GLN A 389 -19.20 -56.10 7.98
N PHE A 390 -18.29 -55.19 8.35
CA PHE A 390 -18.03 -54.84 9.74
C PHE A 390 -18.78 -53.58 10.16
N ILE A 391 -19.78 -53.76 11.04
CA ILE A 391 -20.50 -52.69 11.71
C ILE A 391 -19.62 -52.16 12.85
N LYS A 392 -19.37 -50.85 12.84
CA LYS A 392 -18.55 -50.17 13.85
C LYS A 392 -19.22 -48.86 14.29
N ARG A 393 -18.80 -48.33 15.44
CA ARG A 393 -19.19 -46.96 15.82
C ARG A 393 -18.43 -45.96 14.97
N ALA A 394 -19.04 -44.81 14.70
CA ALA A 394 -18.42 -43.77 13.89
C ALA A 394 -17.10 -43.24 14.51
N SER A 395 -16.91 -43.34 15.83
CA SER A 395 -15.65 -43.03 16.51
C SER A 395 -14.54 -44.07 16.33
N GLU A 396 -14.90 -45.32 16.01
CA GLU A 396 -13.95 -46.44 15.86
C GLU A 396 -13.41 -46.52 14.43
N ASP A 397 -14.08 -45.87 13.47
CA ASP A 397 -13.60 -45.76 12.10
C ASP A 397 -12.60 -44.62 11.96
N GLU A 398 -11.42 -44.91 11.41
CA GLU A 398 -10.33 -43.93 11.28
C GLU A 398 -10.70 -42.73 10.39
N VAL A 399 -11.48 -42.93 9.32
CA VAL A 399 -11.88 -41.86 8.39
C VAL A 399 -12.92 -40.95 9.03
N LEU A 400 -13.94 -41.53 9.67
CA LEU A 400 -14.98 -40.75 10.35
C LEU A 400 -14.45 -40.08 11.60
N ASN A 401 -13.58 -40.73 12.38
CA ASN A 401 -12.91 -40.12 13.52
C ASN A 401 -11.97 -38.99 13.09
N ASN A 402 -11.25 -39.15 11.97
CA ASN A 402 -10.50 -38.07 11.34
C ASN A 402 -11.43 -36.95 10.83
N ALA A 403 -12.64 -37.24 10.38
CA ALA A 403 -13.61 -36.23 9.96
C ALA A 403 -14.26 -35.50 11.15
N PHE A 404 -14.55 -36.21 12.25
CA PHE A 404 -14.99 -35.61 13.51
C PHE A 404 -13.89 -34.74 14.09
N SER A 405 -12.65 -35.25 14.15
CA SER A 405 -11.51 -34.46 14.59
C SER A 405 -11.28 -33.30 13.64
N ASN A 406 -11.19 -33.44 12.32
CA ASN A 406 -11.08 -32.31 11.38
C ASN A 406 -12.24 -31.31 11.48
N ARG A 407 -13.45 -31.70 11.92
CA ARG A 407 -14.53 -30.76 12.24
C ARG A 407 -14.36 -30.11 13.62
N LEU A 408 -13.86 -30.84 14.61
CA LEU A 408 -13.57 -30.37 15.97
C LEU A 408 -12.26 -29.57 16.08
N THR A 409 -11.31 -29.82 15.19
CA THR A 409 -9.93 -29.34 15.17
C THR A 409 -9.62 -28.56 13.90
N GLY A 410 -10.61 -28.30 13.04
CA GLY A 410 -10.45 -27.76 11.68
C GLY A 410 -9.28 -26.80 11.59
N LYS A 411 -8.11 -27.34 11.17
CA LYS A 411 -6.77 -26.80 11.45
C LYS A 411 -6.85 -25.61 12.40
N THR A 412 -7.00 -25.89 13.70
CA THR A 412 -7.08 -24.86 14.73
C THR A 412 -5.96 -23.90 14.43
N THR A 413 -6.34 -22.66 14.17
CA THR A 413 -5.38 -21.59 14.11
C THR A 413 -4.57 -21.65 15.41
N GLU A 414 -3.28 -21.33 15.40
CA GLU A 414 -2.48 -21.30 16.64
C GLU A 414 -3.17 -20.48 17.76
N GLU A 415 -4.11 -19.61 17.38
CA GLU A 415 -4.90 -18.71 18.22
C GLU A 415 -6.28 -19.27 18.67
N GLY A 416 -6.80 -20.37 18.10
CA GLY A 416 -7.98 -21.09 18.58
C GLY A 416 -9.30 -20.28 18.62
N TYR A 417 -9.63 -19.52 17.58
CA TYR A 417 -10.84 -18.68 17.58
C TYR A 417 -12.15 -19.46 17.44
N ILE A 418 -13.19 -18.98 18.13
CA ILE A 418 -14.53 -19.58 18.15
C ILE A 418 -15.51 -18.64 17.46
N CYS A 419 -16.35 -19.17 16.57
CA CYS A 419 -17.42 -18.45 15.90
C CYS A 419 -18.38 -17.81 16.91
N PRO A 420 -18.66 -16.50 16.82
CA PRO A 420 -19.51 -15.80 17.77
C PRO A 420 -20.99 -16.19 17.66
N GLN A 421 -21.40 -16.76 16.51
CA GLN A 421 -22.79 -17.11 16.23
C GLN A 421 -23.11 -18.58 16.57
N CYS A 422 -22.34 -19.53 16.03
CA CYS A 422 -22.61 -20.98 16.20
C CYS A 422 -21.67 -21.71 17.15
N ARG A 423 -20.69 -21.00 17.74
CA ARG A 423 -19.69 -21.52 18.69
C ARG A 423 -18.81 -22.67 18.17
N GLN A 424 -18.75 -22.86 16.86
CA GLN A 424 -17.81 -23.78 16.22
C GLN A 424 -16.41 -23.15 16.10
N PRO A 425 -15.34 -23.94 16.05
CA PRO A 425 -14.00 -23.42 15.78
C PRO A 425 -13.94 -22.76 14.38
N LEU A 426 -13.17 -21.69 14.26
CA LEU A 426 -12.89 -21.04 12.98
C LEU A 426 -11.63 -21.66 12.35
N GLY A 427 -11.68 -21.93 11.04
CA GLY A 427 -10.52 -22.36 10.27
C GLY A 427 -9.87 -21.19 9.53
N GLU A 428 -8.55 -21.22 9.36
CA GLU A 428 -7.82 -20.26 8.53
C GLU A 428 -7.95 -20.65 7.04
N VAL A 429 -8.42 -19.73 6.21
CA VAL A 429 -8.51 -19.89 4.75
C VAL A 429 -7.95 -18.65 4.04
N LEU A 430 -7.51 -18.81 2.80
CA LEU A 430 -7.11 -17.69 1.97
C LEU A 430 -8.30 -17.19 1.15
N TYR A 431 -8.62 -15.91 1.26
CA TYR A 431 -9.61 -15.24 0.44
C TYR A 431 -8.94 -14.04 -0.24
N GLU A 432 -9.01 -13.95 -1.58
CA GLU A 432 -8.22 -13.00 -2.38
C GLU A 432 -6.71 -13.08 -2.04
N GLY A 433 -6.25 -14.30 -1.75
CA GLY A 433 -4.88 -14.56 -1.33
C GLY A 433 -4.50 -14.07 0.07
N ALA A 434 -5.42 -13.47 0.83
CA ALA A 434 -5.19 -12.96 2.18
C ALA A 434 -5.78 -13.90 3.26
N PRO A 435 -5.11 -14.07 4.42
CA PRO A 435 -5.58 -14.98 5.47
C PRO A 435 -6.79 -14.42 6.21
N VAL A 436 -7.89 -15.17 6.20
CA VAL A 436 -9.12 -14.89 6.94
C VAL A 436 -9.54 -16.12 7.75
N PHE A 437 -10.36 -15.92 8.78
CA PHE A 437 -10.90 -17.04 9.57
C PHE A 437 -12.36 -17.29 9.16
N LYS A 438 -12.65 -18.46 8.61
CA LYS A 438 -14.00 -18.84 8.15
C LYS A 438 -14.61 -19.88 9.09
N CYS A 439 -15.90 -19.73 9.36
CA CYS A 439 -16.69 -20.77 10.00
C CYS A 439 -17.23 -21.74 8.97
N TYR A 440 -16.95 -23.04 9.08
CA TYR A 440 -17.49 -24.05 8.14
C TYR A 440 -18.96 -24.41 8.37
N TYR A 441 -19.56 -23.94 9.48
CA TYR A 441 -20.96 -24.22 9.80
C TYR A 441 -21.91 -23.10 9.33
N CYS A 442 -21.66 -21.85 9.73
CA CYS A 442 -22.49 -20.71 9.32
C CYS A 442 -21.90 -19.91 8.14
N GLU A 443 -20.73 -20.29 7.64
CA GLU A 443 -20.01 -19.62 6.54
C GLU A 443 -19.57 -18.17 6.82
N GLY A 444 -19.77 -17.65 8.03
CA GLY A 444 -19.30 -16.33 8.42
C GLY A 444 -17.78 -16.21 8.46
N ILE A 445 -17.29 -15.00 8.22
CA ILE A 445 -15.87 -14.68 8.05
C ILE A 445 -15.45 -13.65 9.11
N LEU A 446 -14.35 -13.92 9.79
CA LEU A 446 -13.67 -13.01 10.69
C LEU A 446 -12.38 -12.51 10.02
N ALA A 447 -12.25 -11.20 9.84
CA ALA A 447 -11.09 -10.58 9.22
C ALA A 447 -10.62 -9.33 9.98
N ASN A 448 -9.30 -9.11 10.02
CA ASN A 448 -8.74 -7.88 10.56
C ASN A 448 -8.92 -6.72 9.58
N ARG A 449 -9.09 -5.49 10.06
CA ARG A 449 -9.15 -4.27 9.25
C ARG A 449 -8.07 -4.17 8.17
N ASN A 450 -6.82 -4.50 8.51
CA ASN A 450 -5.72 -4.44 7.54
C ASN A 450 -5.87 -5.49 6.44
N VAL A 451 -6.33 -6.69 6.78
CA VAL A 451 -6.61 -7.77 5.81
C VAL A 451 -7.74 -7.36 4.87
N ILE A 452 -8.80 -6.74 5.40
CA ILE A 452 -9.93 -6.25 4.60
C ILE A 452 -9.45 -5.24 3.55
N SER A 453 -8.56 -4.31 3.90
CA SER A 453 -8.01 -3.38 2.89
C SER A 453 -7.21 -4.08 1.78
N ARG A 454 -6.55 -5.21 2.07
CA ARG A 454 -5.86 -6.01 1.04
C ARG A 454 -6.86 -6.68 0.10
N ILE A 455 -7.89 -7.30 0.67
CA ILE A 455 -8.97 -7.96 -0.07
C ILE A 455 -9.64 -6.95 -1.02
N MET A 456 -9.97 -5.75 -0.53
CA MET A 456 -10.60 -4.71 -1.37
C MET A 456 -9.68 -4.16 -2.48
N ALA A 457 -8.37 -4.36 -2.39
CA ALA A 457 -7.42 -3.96 -3.43
C ALA A 457 -7.24 -5.02 -4.53
N ARG A 458 -7.70 -6.25 -4.29
CA ARG A 458 -7.55 -7.43 -5.16
C ARG A 458 -8.88 -7.79 -5.82
N GLU A 459 -8.79 -8.49 -6.95
CA GLU A 459 -9.94 -8.77 -7.84
C GLU A 459 -9.76 -10.15 -8.50
N ASP A 460 -9.42 -11.18 -7.72
CA ASP A 460 -9.18 -12.55 -8.20
C ASP A 460 -10.47 -13.34 -8.38
N PHE A 461 -11.51 -13.08 -7.58
CA PHE A 461 -12.73 -13.88 -7.60
C PHE A 461 -13.86 -13.28 -8.44
N ALA A 462 -14.62 -14.14 -9.10
CA ALA A 462 -15.87 -13.81 -9.80
C ALA A 462 -17.06 -14.10 -8.89
N PHE A 463 -17.95 -13.13 -8.76
CA PHE A 463 -19.13 -13.23 -7.91
C PHE A 463 -20.27 -13.96 -8.62
N SER A 464 -21.01 -14.76 -7.85
CA SER A 464 -22.21 -15.42 -8.36
C SER A 464 -23.34 -14.41 -8.61
N PRO A 465 -24.33 -14.74 -9.46
CA PRO A 465 -25.50 -13.88 -9.68
C PRO A 465 -26.31 -13.60 -8.39
N SER A 466 -26.25 -14.50 -7.40
CA SER A 466 -26.92 -14.28 -6.10
C SER A 466 -26.28 -13.14 -5.32
N ILE A 467 -24.94 -13.06 -5.25
CA ILE A 467 -24.22 -11.95 -4.60
C ILE A 467 -24.57 -10.62 -5.26
N ALA A 468 -24.57 -10.57 -6.60
CA ALA A 468 -24.94 -9.37 -7.34
C ALA A 468 -26.37 -8.89 -7.01
N LYS A 469 -27.32 -9.83 -6.90
CA LYS A 469 -28.71 -9.53 -6.52
C LYS A 469 -28.80 -9.05 -5.06
N SER A 470 -28.09 -9.69 -4.15
CA SER A 470 -28.03 -9.28 -2.73
C SER A 470 -27.51 -7.86 -2.59
N ALA A 471 -26.43 -7.51 -3.30
CA ALA A 471 -25.86 -6.16 -3.30
C ALA A 471 -26.85 -5.08 -3.76
N GLU A 472 -27.65 -5.37 -4.80
CA GLU A 472 -28.68 -4.45 -5.29
C GLU A 472 -29.82 -4.24 -4.30
N VAL A 473 -30.23 -5.31 -3.61
CA VAL A 473 -31.25 -5.23 -2.56
C VAL A 473 -30.75 -4.36 -1.42
N VAL A 474 -29.53 -4.56 -0.95
CA VAL A 474 -28.89 -3.77 0.12
C VAL A 474 -28.91 -2.28 -0.20
N LEU A 475 -28.48 -1.88 -1.40
CA LEU A 475 -28.48 -0.47 -1.83
C LEU A 475 -29.89 0.14 -1.88
N LYS A 476 -30.89 -0.61 -2.38
CA LYS A 476 -32.29 -0.16 -2.46
C LYS A 476 -32.89 0.04 -1.06
N THR A 477 -32.68 -0.92 -0.17
CA THR A 477 -33.19 -0.86 1.21
C THR A 477 -32.52 0.26 2.01
N TYR A 478 -31.22 0.50 1.80
CA TYR A 478 -30.51 1.61 2.43
C TYR A 478 -31.10 2.97 2.06
N ALA A 479 -31.33 3.22 0.76
CA ALA A 479 -31.92 4.48 0.28
C ALA A 479 -33.29 4.78 0.92
N GLN A 480 -34.05 3.74 1.26
CA GLN A 480 -35.32 3.86 1.98
C GLN A 480 -35.13 4.13 3.48
N ARG A 481 -34.19 3.44 4.14
CA ARG A 481 -33.94 3.56 5.59
C ARG A 481 -33.31 4.90 6.01
N VAL A 482 -32.43 5.49 5.20
CA VAL A 482 -31.81 6.80 5.51
C VAL A 482 -32.86 7.91 5.66
N ARG A 483 -34.03 7.76 5.05
CA ARG A 483 -35.14 8.72 5.18
C ARG A 483 -35.87 8.64 6.53
N GLN A 484 -35.68 7.58 7.31
CA GLN A 484 -36.57 7.26 8.43
C GLN A 484 -35.95 7.26 9.84
N ASP A 485 -34.64 7.12 10.07
CA ASP A 485 -34.18 7.08 11.48
C ASP A 485 -32.70 7.40 11.79
N ARG A 486 -32.48 7.78 13.07
CA ARG A 486 -31.15 7.91 13.74
C ARG A 486 -30.62 6.51 14.05
N LEU A 487 -29.43 6.16 13.53
CA LEU A 487 -28.76 4.88 13.79
C LEU A 487 -28.59 4.62 15.30
N ARG A 488 -29.36 3.68 15.86
CA ARG A 488 -29.12 3.15 17.21
C ARG A 488 -27.94 2.17 17.16
N VAL A 489 -27.00 2.33 18.09
CA VAL A 489 -25.86 1.43 18.31
C VAL A 489 -26.39 0.15 18.95
N VAL A 490 -26.32 -0.98 18.23
CA VAL A 490 -26.71 -2.30 18.74
C VAL A 490 -25.46 -3.17 18.87
N TYR A 491 -25.32 -3.87 20.00
CA TYR A 491 -24.25 -4.83 20.24
C TYR A 491 -24.84 -6.23 20.25
N GLU A 492 -24.48 -7.05 19.26
CA GLU A 492 -25.08 -8.38 19.09
C GLU A 492 -24.09 -9.51 19.43
N LEU A 493 -22.81 -9.33 19.09
CA LEU A 493 -21.79 -10.38 19.19
C LEU A 493 -20.64 -10.05 20.14
N ASN A 494 -19.94 -11.08 20.61
CA ASN A 494 -18.68 -10.95 21.34
C ASN A 494 -17.52 -11.27 20.40
N CYS A 495 -16.46 -10.46 20.42
CA CYS A 495 -15.29 -10.64 19.57
C CYS A 495 -14.61 -11.99 19.85
N PRO A 496 -14.38 -12.85 18.83
CA PRO A 496 -13.68 -14.11 19.01
C PRO A 496 -12.28 -13.98 19.63
N ARG A 497 -11.58 -12.87 19.32
CA ARG A 497 -10.22 -12.57 19.75
C ARG A 497 -10.12 -11.99 21.16
N CYS A 498 -10.75 -10.84 21.41
CA CYS A 498 -10.61 -10.11 22.69
C CYS A 498 -11.81 -10.21 23.63
N LYS A 499 -12.88 -10.92 23.22
CA LYS A 499 -14.15 -11.09 23.95
C LYS A 499 -14.95 -9.80 24.23
N SER A 500 -14.44 -8.62 23.85
CA SER A 500 -15.20 -7.36 23.87
C SER A 500 -16.46 -7.43 23.01
N LYS A 501 -17.46 -6.60 23.33
CA LYS A 501 -18.67 -6.45 22.53
C LYS A 501 -18.35 -5.87 21.15
N MET A 502 -18.96 -6.44 20.12
CA MET A 502 -18.86 -5.98 18.74
C MET A 502 -20.05 -5.07 18.44
N TRP A 503 -19.76 -3.92 17.83
CA TRP A 503 -20.75 -2.96 17.42
C TRP A 503 -21.25 -3.32 16.03
N ARG A 504 -22.57 -3.47 15.87
CA ARG A 504 -23.22 -3.66 14.57
C ARG A 504 -23.51 -2.31 13.93
N GLY A 505 -23.04 -2.12 12.71
CA GLY A 505 -23.29 -0.91 11.93
C GLY A 505 -22.78 -1.02 10.51
N PHE A 506 -23.02 0.01 9.70
CA PHE A 506 -22.59 -0.03 8.31
C PHE A 506 -21.06 0.01 8.18
N TYR A 507 -20.52 -0.75 7.22
CA TYR A 507 -19.09 -0.70 6.89
C TYR A 507 -18.63 0.73 6.59
N SER A 508 -19.41 1.43 5.75
CA SER A 508 -19.34 2.88 5.57
C SER A 508 -20.66 3.42 5.00
N TYR A 509 -20.84 4.74 4.97
CA TYR A 509 -22.02 5.35 4.33
C TYR A 509 -22.10 5.09 2.82
N GLY A 510 -20.97 4.90 2.14
CA GLY A 510 -20.94 4.55 0.71
C GLY A 510 -21.18 3.06 0.44
N TYR A 511 -20.97 2.21 1.44
CA TYR A 511 -21.09 0.76 1.37
C TYR A 511 -21.97 0.28 2.53
N PRO A 512 -23.30 0.37 2.41
CA PRO A 512 -24.24 0.20 3.52
C PRO A 512 -24.50 -1.28 3.84
N ILE A 513 -23.43 -2.05 4.03
CA ILE A 513 -23.47 -3.43 4.51
C ILE A 513 -23.30 -3.38 6.02
N GLU A 514 -24.26 -3.96 6.73
CA GLU A 514 -24.18 -4.10 8.18
C GLU A 514 -23.09 -5.11 8.51
N ILE A 515 -22.18 -4.74 9.41
CA ILE A 515 -21.07 -5.58 9.84
C ILE A 515 -20.94 -5.45 11.36
N ASP A 516 -20.37 -6.47 11.99
CA ASP A 516 -20.02 -6.43 13.40
C ASP A 516 -18.54 -6.08 13.54
N ARG A 517 -18.22 -4.92 14.12
CA ARG A 517 -16.84 -4.45 14.31
C ARG A 517 -16.44 -4.43 15.78
N CYS A 518 -15.26 -4.94 16.07
CA CYS A 518 -14.64 -4.80 17.39
C CYS A 518 -13.73 -3.57 17.44
N GLU A 519 -14.09 -2.55 18.22
CA GLU A 519 -13.25 -1.35 18.38
C GLU A 519 -11.94 -1.61 19.13
N THR A 520 -11.89 -2.62 20.02
CA THR A 520 -10.70 -2.94 20.81
C THR A 520 -9.57 -3.54 19.97
N CYS A 521 -9.88 -4.46 19.06
CA CYS A 521 -8.85 -5.20 18.31
C CYS A 521 -8.97 -5.07 16.78
N GLN A 522 -9.91 -4.24 16.29
CA GLN A 522 -10.12 -3.92 14.88
C GLN A 522 -10.44 -5.13 13.98
N TYR A 523 -10.94 -6.22 14.57
CA TYR A 523 -11.51 -7.34 13.84
C TYR A 523 -12.97 -7.08 13.51
N THR A 524 -13.36 -7.52 12.31
CA THR A 524 -14.72 -7.44 11.79
C THR A 524 -15.23 -8.84 11.52
N TRP A 525 -16.46 -9.11 11.98
CA TRP A 525 -17.21 -10.29 11.61
C TRP A 525 -18.17 -9.92 10.48
N PHE A 526 -18.16 -10.76 9.45
CA PHE A 526 -19.05 -10.74 8.31
C PHE A 526 -19.92 -11.99 8.39
N ASP A 527 -21.23 -11.81 8.37
CA ASP A 527 -22.14 -12.92 8.17
C ASP A 527 -21.98 -13.48 6.74
N LYS A 528 -22.63 -14.63 6.49
CA LYS A 528 -22.57 -15.29 5.19
C LYS A 528 -22.85 -14.30 4.05
N ASP A 529 -22.00 -14.32 3.03
CA ASP A 529 -22.07 -13.50 1.81
C ASP A 529 -21.83 -11.99 2.00
N GLU A 530 -21.65 -11.46 3.22
CA GLU A 530 -21.50 -10.02 3.45
C GLU A 530 -20.16 -9.46 2.93
N LEU A 531 -19.07 -10.20 3.09
CA LEU A 531 -17.75 -9.80 2.61
C LEU A 531 -17.69 -9.78 1.08
N GLU A 532 -18.27 -10.80 0.44
CA GLU A 532 -18.40 -10.94 -1.00
C GLU A 532 -19.28 -9.83 -1.57
N THR A 533 -20.40 -9.54 -0.91
CA THR A 533 -21.29 -8.42 -1.27
C THR A 533 -20.57 -7.08 -1.18
N LEU A 534 -19.75 -6.89 -0.14
CA LEU A 534 -18.94 -5.68 0.04
C LEU A 534 -17.93 -5.51 -1.08
N GLN A 535 -17.18 -6.56 -1.39
CA GLN A 535 -16.19 -6.53 -2.46
C GLN A 535 -16.84 -6.28 -3.82
N TYR A 536 -17.97 -6.96 -4.13
CA TYR A 536 -18.72 -6.73 -5.36
C TYR A 536 -19.15 -5.26 -5.50
N LEU A 537 -19.63 -4.63 -4.43
CA LEU A 537 -19.97 -3.20 -4.46
C LEU A 537 -18.73 -2.35 -4.74
N PHE A 538 -17.62 -2.59 -4.04
CA PHE A 538 -16.35 -1.86 -4.27
C PHE A 538 -15.90 -1.94 -5.73
N GLU A 539 -15.90 -3.14 -6.31
CA GLU A 539 -15.52 -3.35 -7.70
C GLU A 539 -16.48 -2.67 -8.68
N LYS A 540 -17.80 -2.77 -8.42
CA LYS A 540 -18.82 -2.11 -9.25
C LYS A 540 -18.64 -0.59 -9.24
N PHE A 541 -18.47 0.03 -8.08
CA PHE A 541 -18.23 1.48 -7.98
C PHE A 541 -16.92 1.90 -8.64
N LYS A 542 -15.85 1.09 -8.52
CA LYS A 542 -14.57 1.33 -9.20
C LYS A 542 -14.71 1.28 -10.73
N SER A 543 -15.50 0.35 -11.26
CA SER A 543 -15.75 0.20 -12.70
C SER A 543 -16.75 1.23 -13.27
N GLY A 544 -17.65 1.76 -12.44
CA GLY A 544 -18.76 2.61 -12.85
C GLY A 544 -18.40 4.05 -13.21
N GLY A 545 -17.22 4.53 -12.81
CA GLY A 545 -16.69 5.85 -13.14
C GLY A 545 -17.48 7.04 -12.55
N TYR A 546 -16.76 8.05 -12.06
CA TYR A 546 -17.29 9.40 -11.87
C TYR A 546 -17.36 10.14 -13.21
#